data_AF-A0A4Y4AYS1-F1
#
_entry.id   AF-A0A4Y4AYS1-F1
#
_cell.length_a   1.000
_cell.length_b   1.000
_cell.length_c   1.000
_cell.angle_alpha   90.00
_cell.angle_beta   90.00
_cell.angle_gamma   90.00
#
_symmetry.space_group_name_H-M   'P 1'
#
loop_
_entity.id
_entity.type
_entity.pdbx_description
1 polymer ?
#
loop_
_entity_poly.entity_id
_entity_poly.type
_entity_poly.pdbx_seq_one_letter_code
_entity_poly.pdbx_strand_id
1 'polypeptide(L)'
;MKNHTFQFLLMLLLLTVVASCANDDVKIPELNCNQPDFEVNKTVADIKGNSAEIVAQYTYDDVIEGYVVSSDENGNFFKTISFQTLATATTRAMGFSVPVDATNLYVDFRVGNKVYVKLKNQYTDLYYGGLRIGSLYVSPFNQGGVGRLSQNDYKNVLHASCTNVKEEQLVRLIDLGEINDSQLNTLIELSEVQFTEPAIGRHYYEETNDVGGATNWNLVDKNGNQLIFRTSSYADFSKSIVPGGSGKVRGVLTKYATDYQLVARKEADVQIAGTRNIPFFVEDFQTVTHGTNLSLPGWSNIIQAGAIVWKGGINATNGYAEFVISGTKVVSNIVWLISPKIDMDVHTNETLSFRTAQHHLDVDSPLNTLEVYVSTNYDGANVKTATWIPISAKIPTQASTWNEFIGSGAIDLSAYTGKINIAFKYIGSGRNLALDGAFLVDDVQIYGD
;
A
#
# COMPACT_ATOMS: atom_id res chain seq x y z
N MET A 1 -11.59 -90.35 -28.27
CA MET A 1 -11.30 -88.96 -28.65
C MET A 1 -11.83 -88.04 -27.57
N LYS A 2 -10.90 -87.26 -26.99
CA LYS A 2 -10.98 -86.16 -26.01
C LYS A 2 -12.28 -85.94 -25.21
N ASN A 3 -12.11 -86.03 -23.89
CA ASN A 3 -13.10 -85.82 -22.82
C ASN A 3 -13.43 -84.32 -22.67
N HIS A 4 -14.10 -83.75 -23.66
CA HIS A 4 -14.38 -82.31 -23.74
C HIS A 4 -15.41 -81.80 -22.73
N THR A 5 -16.23 -82.68 -22.15
CA THR A 5 -17.28 -82.33 -21.19
C THR A 5 -16.75 -81.92 -19.83
N PHE A 6 -15.65 -82.53 -19.35
CA PHE A 6 -15.04 -82.16 -18.06
C PHE A 6 -14.27 -80.83 -18.12
N GLN A 7 -13.61 -80.56 -19.26
CA GLN A 7 -12.96 -79.26 -19.50
C GLN A 7 -13.99 -78.13 -19.65
N PHE A 8 -15.16 -78.40 -20.24
CA PHE A 8 -16.24 -77.40 -20.33
C PHE A 8 -16.84 -77.08 -18.96
N LEU A 9 -17.02 -78.09 -18.10
CA LEU A 9 -17.54 -77.88 -16.73
C LEU A 9 -16.56 -77.11 -15.84
N LEU A 10 -15.26 -77.39 -15.96
CA LEU A 10 -14.20 -76.69 -15.22
C LEU A 10 -14.05 -75.23 -15.69
N MET A 11 -14.25 -74.97 -16.98
CA MET A 11 -14.20 -73.61 -17.55
C MET A 11 -15.44 -72.78 -17.18
N LEU A 12 -16.61 -73.43 -17.04
CA LEU A 12 -17.83 -72.77 -16.58
C LEU A 12 -17.78 -72.41 -15.08
N LEU A 13 -17.15 -73.27 -14.27
CA LEU A 13 -16.94 -73.02 -12.84
C LEU A 13 -15.90 -71.90 -12.60
N LEU A 14 -14.88 -71.79 -13.45
CA LEU A 14 -13.88 -70.71 -13.37
C LEU A 14 -14.46 -69.34 -13.78
N LEU A 15 -15.46 -69.30 -14.67
CA LEU A 15 -16.16 -68.05 -15.02
C LEU A 15 -17.06 -67.52 -13.89
N THR A 16 -17.58 -68.39 -13.01
CA THR A 16 -18.44 -67.94 -11.90
C THR A 16 -17.67 -67.34 -10.72
N VAL A 17 -16.36 -67.58 -10.60
CA VAL A 17 -15.54 -67.04 -9.50
C VAL A 17 -15.04 -65.61 -9.79
N VAL A 18 -15.00 -65.18 -11.06
CA VAL A 18 -14.60 -63.81 -11.46
C VAL A 18 -15.77 -62.82 -11.59
N ALA A 19 -17.01 -63.26 -11.33
CA ALA A 19 -18.20 -62.40 -11.39
C ALA A 19 -18.59 -61.76 -10.04
N SER A 20 -17.77 -61.91 -9.00
CA SER A 20 -17.98 -61.29 -7.68
C SER A 20 -17.13 -60.03 -7.46
N CYS A 21 -16.87 -59.26 -8.52
CA CYS A 21 -16.56 -57.85 -8.33
C CYS A 21 -17.85 -57.19 -7.85
N ALA A 22 -17.96 -56.97 -6.53
CA ALA A 22 -19.01 -56.15 -5.98
C ALA A 22 -18.95 -54.78 -6.66
N ASN A 23 -19.91 -54.49 -7.54
CA ASN A 23 -20.23 -53.15 -8.00
C ASN A 23 -20.95 -52.39 -6.88
N ASP A 24 -20.43 -52.45 -5.66
CA ASP A 24 -20.78 -51.44 -4.67
C ASP A 24 -20.01 -50.20 -5.10
N ASP A 25 -20.68 -49.36 -5.90
CA ASP A 25 -20.30 -47.97 -6.05
C ASP A 25 -20.05 -47.45 -4.63
N VAL A 26 -18.78 -47.27 -4.27
CA VAL A 26 -18.40 -46.70 -2.99
C VAL A 26 -19.08 -45.35 -2.95
N LYS A 27 -20.20 -45.26 -2.21
CA LYS A 27 -20.94 -44.02 -2.05
C LYS A 27 -19.95 -43.03 -1.49
N ILE A 28 -19.49 -42.12 -2.34
CA ILE A 28 -18.65 -41.00 -1.94
C ILE A 28 -19.46 -40.31 -0.83
N PRO A 29 -18.92 -40.20 0.40
CA PRO A 29 -19.64 -39.58 1.49
C PRO A 29 -20.15 -38.22 1.03
N GLU A 30 -21.46 -37.99 1.12
CA GLU A 30 -22.01 -36.67 0.85
C GLU A 30 -21.38 -35.69 1.85
N LEU A 31 -20.61 -34.74 1.34
CA LEU A 31 -20.02 -33.66 2.13
C LEU A 31 -21.15 -32.72 2.54
N ASN A 32 -21.91 -33.12 3.55
CA ASN A 32 -22.95 -32.29 4.14
C ASN A 32 -22.30 -31.20 4.97
N CYS A 33 -22.60 -29.95 4.62
CA CYS A 33 -22.19 -28.79 5.39
C CYS A 33 -22.75 -28.90 6.81
N ASN A 34 -21.85 -29.00 7.80
CA ASN A 34 -22.20 -29.04 9.21
C ASN A 34 -21.75 -27.78 9.96
N GLN A 35 -21.34 -26.74 9.24
CA GLN A 35 -20.91 -25.47 9.83
C GLN A 35 -22.11 -24.58 10.15
N PRO A 36 -21.99 -23.68 11.15
CA PRO A 36 -23.08 -22.80 11.56
C PRO A 36 -23.55 -21.89 10.42
N ASP A 37 -24.86 -21.62 10.41
CA ASP A 37 -25.49 -20.57 9.60
C ASP A 37 -26.19 -19.59 10.55
N PHE A 38 -25.50 -18.50 10.89
CA PHE A 38 -26.02 -17.48 11.80
C PHE A 38 -26.74 -16.38 11.02
N GLU A 39 -27.83 -15.86 11.58
CA GLU A 39 -28.48 -14.66 11.06
C GLU A 39 -27.57 -13.44 11.25
N VAL A 40 -27.22 -12.78 10.16
CA VAL A 40 -26.48 -11.51 10.17
C VAL A 40 -27.46 -10.37 10.36
N ASN A 41 -27.34 -9.64 11.46
CA ASN A 41 -28.28 -8.57 11.84
C ASN A 41 -27.62 -7.18 11.92
N LYS A 42 -26.31 -7.10 11.64
CA LYS A 42 -25.55 -5.84 11.60
C LYS A 42 -24.58 -5.83 10.44
N THR A 43 -24.24 -4.64 9.95
CA THR A 43 -23.21 -4.47 8.92
C THR A 43 -21.87 -4.04 9.53
N VAL A 44 -20.77 -4.34 8.84
CA VAL A 44 -19.43 -3.83 9.21
C VAL A 44 -19.39 -2.29 9.20
N ALA A 45 -20.17 -1.66 8.33
CA ALA A 45 -20.32 -0.20 8.27
C ALA A 45 -20.91 0.37 9.56
N ASP A 46 -21.96 -0.25 10.09
CA ASP A 46 -22.56 0.18 11.35
C ASP A 46 -21.58 0.01 12.51
N ILE A 47 -20.80 -1.07 12.53
CA ILE A 47 -19.79 -1.27 13.59
C ILE A 47 -18.72 -0.19 13.50
N LYS A 48 -18.11 0.01 12.31
CA LYS A 48 -17.07 1.02 12.10
C LYS A 48 -17.55 2.42 12.44
N GLY A 49 -18.79 2.78 12.06
CA GLY A 49 -19.38 4.09 12.30
C GLY A 49 -19.70 4.37 13.78
N ASN A 50 -19.83 3.33 14.61
CA ASN A 50 -20.05 3.45 16.06
C ASN A 50 -18.78 3.19 16.89
N SER A 51 -17.65 2.87 16.26
CA SER A 51 -16.35 2.71 16.92
C SER A 51 -15.57 4.03 16.96
N ALA A 52 -14.69 4.16 17.94
CA ALA A 52 -13.77 5.29 18.08
C ALA A 52 -12.34 4.79 18.30
N GLU A 53 -11.35 5.68 18.30
CA GLU A 53 -9.96 5.33 18.65
C GLU A 53 -9.83 4.78 20.08
N ILE A 54 -10.71 5.24 20.98
CA ILE A 54 -10.79 4.73 22.35
C ILE A 54 -11.59 3.42 22.33
N VAL A 55 -10.98 2.36 22.86
CA VAL A 55 -11.60 1.04 22.96
C VAL A 55 -12.90 1.09 23.76
N ALA A 56 -13.93 0.41 23.24
CA ALA A 56 -15.23 0.27 23.90
C ALA A 56 -15.72 -1.18 23.81
N GLN A 57 -16.45 -1.61 24.83
CA GLN A 57 -17.12 -2.91 24.82
C GLN A 57 -18.39 -2.83 23.99
N TYR A 58 -18.62 -3.82 23.13
CA TYR A 58 -19.85 -4.01 22.39
C TYR A 58 -20.79 -4.94 23.17
N THR A 59 -21.97 -4.43 23.54
CA THR A 59 -22.88 -5.12 24.49
C THR A 59 -24.08 -5.78 23.83
N TYR A 60 -24.35 -5.49 22.56
CA TYR A 60 -25.48 -6.03 21.81
C TYR A 60 -25.19 -7.43 21.27
N ASP A 61 -26.24 -8.25 21.15
CA ASP A 61 -26.18 -9.61 20.62
C ASP A 61 -26.25 -9.62 19.09
N ASP A 62 -25.34 -8.86 18.49
CA ASP A 62 -25.26 -8.69 17.04
C ASP A 62 -24.19 -9.58 16.42
N VAL A 63 -24.45 -9.96 15.18
CA VAL A 63 -23.57 -10.79 14.35
C VAL A 63 -23.34 -10.06 13.03
N ILE A 64 -22.05 -9.92 12.68
CA ILE A 64 -21.61 -9.47 11.36
C ILE A 64 -21.02 -10.65 10.59
N GLU A 65 -20.90 -10.51 9.28
CA GLU A 65 -20.11 -11.42 8.45
C GLU A 65 -18.94 -10.70 7.77
N GLY A 66 -17.88 -11.46 7.50
CA GLY A 66 -16.75 -11.03 6.70
C GLY A 66 -16.07 -12.21 6.02
N TYR A 67 -15.30 -11.93 4.98
CA TYR A 67 -14.55 -12.92 4.23
C TYR A 67 -13.07 -12.77 4.55
N VAL A 68 -12.42 -13.89 4.89
CA VAL A 68 -10.99 -13.92 5.23
C VAL A 68 -10.14 -13.48 4.04
N VAL A 69 -9.25 -12.52 4.25
CA VAL A 69 -8.32 -12.02 3.23
C VAL A 69 -6.85 -12.11 3.60
N SER A 70 -6.50 -12.38 4.86
CA SER A 70 -5.13 -12.70 5.28
C SER A 70 -4.92 -14.20 5.44
N SER A 71 -3.67 -14.64 5.56
CA SER A 71 -3.32 -16.01 5.93
C SER A 71 -2.03 -16.02 6.75
N ASP A 72 -1.99 -16.78 7.85
CA ASP A 72 -0.76 -17.02 8.63
C ASP A 72 0.05 -18.22 8.10
N GLU A 73 -0.42 -18.89 7.04
CA GLU A 73 0.21 -20.08 6.43
C GLU A 73 1.68 -19.87 6.05
N ASN A 74 2.00 -18.71 5.46
CA ASN A 74 3.35 -18.38 4.99
C ASN A 74 4.07 -17.42 5.94
N GLY A 75 3.57 -17.23 7.17
CA GLY A 75 4.27 -16.52 8.25
C GLY A 75 4.32 -14.99 8.16
N ASN A 76 3.80 -14.36 7.10
CA ASN A 76 3.81 -12.89 7.00
C ASN A 76 2.73 -12.20 7.87
N PHE A 77 1.65 -12.93 8.22
CA PHE A 77 0.64 -12.49 9.18
C PHE A 77 0.81 -13.23 10.50
N PHE A 78 0.78 -12.50 11.62
CA PHE A 78 0.99 -13.07 12.95
C PHE A 78 -0.14 -12.70 13.92
N LYS A 79 -0.82 -13.72 14.45
CA LYS A 79 -1.82 -13.57 15.52
C LYS A 79 -2.91 -12.56 15.22
N THR A 80 -3.32 -12.48 13.96
CA THR A 80 -4.40 -11.62 13.47
C THR A 80 -5.02 -12.22 12.22
N ILE A 81 -6.30 -11.96 12.01
CA ILE A 81 -7.02 -12.27 10.77
C ILE A 81 -7.65 -10.97 10.26
N SER A 82 -7.35 -10.61 9.02
CA SER A 82 -8.03 -9.53 8.30
C SER A 82 -9.21 -10.11 7.52
N PHE A 83 -10.34 -9.41 7.63
CA PHE A 83 -11.58 -9.71 6.95
C PHE A 83 -12.04 -8.51 6.13
N GLN A 84 -12.79 -8.77 5.07
CA GLN A 84 -13.52 -7.72 4.37
C GLN A 84 -14.93 -8.15 3.97
N THR A 85 -15.81 -7.17 3.73
CA THR A 85 -17.08 -7.41 3.05
C THR A 85 -16.90 -7.60 1.54
N LEU A 86 -17.89 -8.19 0.87
CA LEU A 86 -17.96 -8.14 -0.59
C LEU A 86 -18.32 -6.73 -1.04
N ALA A 87 -17.61 -6.24 -2.07
CA ALA A 87 -18.02 -5.02 -2.74
C ALA A 87 -19.19 -5.35 -3.66
N THR A 88 -20.04 -4.36 -3.87
CA THR A 88 -21.10 -4.40 -4.89
C THR A 88 -20.82 -3.29 -5.91
N ALA A 89 -21.70 -3.14 -6.89
CA ALA A 89 -21.63 -2.03 -7.84
C ALA A 89 -21.71 -0.64 -7.17
N THR A 90 -22.28 -0.56 -5.96
CA THR A 90 -22.53 0.72 -5.25
C THR A 90 -21.83 0.81 -3.90
N THR A 91 -21.31 -0.29 -3.36
CA THR A 91 -20.65 -0.32 -2.05
C THR A 91 -19.22 -0.85 -2.18
N ARG A 92 -18.27 -0.09 -1.63
CA ARG A 92 -16.88 -0.55 -1.53
C ARG A 92 -16.77 -1.67 -0.49
N ALA A 93 -15.77 -2.53 -0.65
CA ALA A 93 -15.42 -3.49 0.40
C ALA A 93 -14.95 -2.72 1.64
N MET A 94 -15.35 -3.21 2.81
CA MET A 94 -14.94 -2.65 4.09
C MET A 94 -14.17 -3.70 4.88
N GLY A 95 -12.94 -3.36 5.27
CA GLY A 95 -12.09 -4.25 6.03
C GLY A 95 -12.16 -4.03 7.55
N PHE A 96 -11.91 -5.09 8.29
CA PHE A 96 -11.65 -5.09 9.73
C PHE A 96 -10.66 -6.20 10.08
N SER A 97 -10.09 -6.15 11.28
CA SER A 97 -9.20 -7.21 11.76
C SER A 97 -9.62 -7.75 13.12
N VAL A 98 -9.30 -9.02 13.35
CA VAL A 98 -9.50 -9.70 14.63
C VAL A 98 -8.16 -10.28 15.08
N PRO A 99 -7.52 -9.69 16.11
CA PRO A 99 -6.34 -10.28 16.71
C PRO A 99 -6.70 -11.59 17.43
N VAL A 100 -5.91 -12.65 17.25
CA VAL A 100 -6.17 -13.98 17.83
C VAL A 100 -4.88 -14.59 18.35
N ASP A 101 -4.88 -15.07 19.59
CA ASP A 101 -3.71 -15.67 20.24
C ASP A 101 -3.58 -17.16 19.91
N ALA A 102 -3.62 -17.50 18.62
CA ALA A 102 -3.44 -18.84 18.10
C ALA A 102 -2.55 -18.81 16.85
N THR A 103 -2.17 -20.00 16.36
CA THR A 103 -1.35 -20.20 15.15
C THR A 103 -2.00 -21.26 14.27
N ASN A 104 -1.59 -21.33 13.01
CA ASN A 104 -2.20 -22.18 11.98
C ASN A 104 -3.69 -21.86 11.78
N LEU A 105 -4.03 -20.57 11.88
CA LEU A 105 -5.40 -20.09 11.72
C LEU A 105 -5.93 -20.38 10.31
N TYR A 106 -5.06 -20.45 9.29
CA TYR A 106 -5.41 -20.83 7.92
C TYR A 106 -6.12 -22.19 7.81
N VAL A 107 -5.97 -23.10 8.78
CA VAL A 107 -6.64 -24.41 8.80
C VAL A 107 -8.14 -24.24 9.04
N ASP A 108 -8.51 -23.39 9.98
CA ASP A 108 -9.90 -23.11 10.37
C ASP A 108 -10.51 -21.97 9.53
N PHE A 109 -9.69 -20.99 9.12
CA PHE A 109 -10.08 -19.77 8.44
C PHE A 109 -9.26 -19.58 7.16
N ARG A 110 -9.67 -20.26 6.09
CA ARG A 110 -9.04 -20.16 4.78
C ARG A 110 -9.38 -18.83 4.10
N VAL A 111 -8.47 -18.31 3.28
CA VAL A 111 -8.79 -17.19 2.37
C VAL A 111 -10.07 -17.50 1.59
N GLY A 112 -10.95 -16.51 1.44
CA GLY A 112 -12.25 -16.68 0.79
C GLY A 112 -13.35 -17.18 1.72
N ASN A 113 -13.02 -17.73 2.88
CA ASN A 113 -14.03 -18.28 3.77
C ASN A 113 -14.85 -17.17 4.42
N LYS A 114 -16.18 -17.28 4.35
CA LYS A 114 -17.11 -16.45 5.12
C LYS A 114 -17.07 -16.89 6.58
N VAL A 115 -16.89 -15.93 7.47
CA VAL A 115 -16.88 -16.10 8.92
C VAL A 115 -17.91 -15.17 9.53
N TYR A 116 -18.75 -15.72 10.40
CA TYR A 116 -19.63 -14.94 11.27
C TYR A 116 -18.87 -14.52 12.52
N VAL A 117 -19.00 -13.25 12.92
CA VAL A 117 -18.35 -12.69 14.10
C VAL A 117 -19.42 -12.26 15.10
N LYS A 118 -19.48 -12.92 16.25
CA LYS A 118 -20.37 -12.55 17.36
C LYS A 118 -19.78 -11.40 18.14
N LEU A 119 -20.52 -10.30 18.28
CA LEU A 119 -19.98 -9.05 18.82
C LEU A 119 -20.19 -8.89 20.33
N LYS A 120 -21.16 -9.60 20.91
CA LYS A 120 -21.48 -9.49 22.33
C LYS A 120 -20.25 -9.76 23.21
N ASN A 121 -19.98 -8.82 24.10
CA ASN A 121 -18.84 -8.81 25.02
C ASN A 121 -17.46 -8.74 24.35
N GLN A 122 -17.38 -8.51 23.05
CA GLN A 122 -16.14 -8.16 22.38
C GLN A 122 -15.90 -6.65 22.51
N TYR A 123 -14.69 -6.22 22.18
CA TYR A 123 -14.25 -4.84 22.21
C TYR A 123 -13.93 -4.38 20.80
N THR A 124 -14.22 -3.11 20.52
CA THR A 124 -13.92 -2.48 19.23
C THR A 124 -13.12 -1.20 19.43
N ASP A 125 -12.18 -0.94 18.53
CA ASP A 125 -11.53 0.36 18.38
C ASP A 125 -11.15 0.63 16.91
N LEU A 126 -10.77 1.89 16.64
CA LEU A 126 -10.14 2.32 15.40
C LEU A 126 -8.64 2.50 15.65
N TYR A 127 -7.84 1.47 15.33
CA TYR A 127 -6.39 1.53 15.47
C TYR A 127 -5.77 2.06 14.17
N TYR A 128 -5.27 3.30 14.23
CA TYR A 128 -4.82 4.06 13.05
C TYR A 128 -5.88 4.05 11.93
N GLY A 129 -7.16 4.25 12.28
CA GLY A 129 -8.29 4.25 11.35
C GLY A 129 -8.83 2.87 10.95
N GLY A 130 -8.11 1.78 11.24
CA GLY A 130 -8.53 0.41 10.98
C GLY A 130 -9.43 -0.14 12.10
N LEU A 131 -10.60 -0.68 11.74
CA LEU A 131 -11.50 -1.32 12.72
C LEU A 131 -10.87 -2.62 13.24
N ARG A 132 -10.75 -2.74 14.56
CA ARG A 132 -10.41 -3.99 15.24
C ARG A 132 -11.57 -4.48 16.09
N ILE A 133 -11.72 -5.79 16.17
CA ILE A 133 -12.69 -6.47 17.03
C ILE A 133 -11.94 -7.56 17.79
N GLY A 134 -12.09 -7.64 19.12
CA GLY A 134 -11.35 -8.62 19.91
C GLY A 134 -11.66 -8.55 21.40
N SER A 135 -10.70 -8.98 22.23
CA SER A 135 -10.81 -8.89 23.69
C SER A 135 -10.31 -7.53 24.20
N LEU A 136 -10.54 -7.20 25.46
CA LEU A 136 -9.89 -6.03 26.07
C LEU A 136 -8.41 -6.35 26.34
N TYR A 137 -7.52 -5.46 25.92
CA TYR A 137 -6.13 -5.42 26.37
C TYR A 137 -5.89 -4.12 27.12
N VAL A 138 -5.23 -4.21 28.28
CA VAL A 138 -4.78 -3.05 29.04
C VAL A 138 -3.26 -3.14 29.12
N SER A 139 -2.59 -2.14 28.58
CA SER A 139 -1.12 -2.07 28.62
C SER A 139 -0.63 -1.83 30.06
N PRO A 140 0.68 -2.05 30.34
CA PRO A 140 1.27 -1.73 31.64
C PRO A 140 1.12 -0.26 32.06
N PHE A 141 0.86 0.64 31.10
CA PHE A 141 0.63 2.07 31.32
C PHE A 141 -0.86 2.42 31.50
N ASN A 142 -1.71 1.43 31.75
CA ASN A 142 -3.16 1.58 31.93
C ASN A 142 -3.88 2.19 30.71
N GLN A 143 -3.33 1.98 29.52
CA GLN A 143 -3.98 2.35 28.25
C GLN A 143 -4.72 1.13 27.69
N GLY A 144 -6.02 1.26 27.49
CA GLY A 144 -6.86 0.22 26.90
C GLY A 144 -6.76 0.19 25.37
N GLY A 145 -6.88 -1.00 24.79
CA GLY A 145 -7.02 -1.23 23.36
C GLY A 145 -7.68 -2.59 23.08
N VAL A 146 -8.02 -2.83 21.82
CA VAL A 146 -8.41 -4.18 21.38
C VAL A 146 -7.20 -5.11 21.42
N GLY A 147 -7.36 -6.19 22.16
CA GLY A 147 -6.44 -7.31 22.33
C GLY A 147 -6.86 -8.56 21.57
N ARG A 148 -6.03 -9.58 21.69
CA ARG A 148 -6.24 -10.88 21.06
C ARG A 148 -7.35 -11.67 21.74
N LEU A 149 -8.21 -12.28 20.93
CA LEU A 149 -9.05 -13.39 21.38
C LEU A 149 -8.15 -14.54 21.84
N SER A 150 -8.46 -15.15 22.99
CA SER A 150 -7.66 -16.25 23.52
C SER A 150 -7.74 -17.49 22.61
N GLN A 151 -6.72 -18.36 22.66
CA GLN A 151 -6.73 -19.64 21.96
C GLN A 151 -7.96 -20.51 22.29
N ASN A 152 -8.50 -20.36 23.50
CA ASN A 152 -9.64 -21.15 23.97
C ASN A 152 -11.00 -20.54 23.58
N ASP A 153 -11.03 -19.22 23.33
CA ASP A 153 -12.28 -18.49 23.17
C ASP A 153 -12.56 -18.04 21.73
N TYR A 154 -11.55 -17.99 20.85
CA TYR A 154 -11.75 -17.42 19.52
C TYR A 154 -12.82 -18.16 18.70
N LYS A 155 -12.99 -19.49 18.87
CA LYS A 155 -14.06 -20.25 18.20
C LYS A 155 -15.45 -20.02 18.79
N ASN A 156 -15.57 -19.37 19.95
CA ASN A 156 -16.85 -18.91 20.47
C ASN A 156 -17.29 -17.59 19.80
N VAL A 157 -16.33 -16.84 19.25
CA VAL A 157 -16.54 -15.53 18.63
C VAL A 157 -16.59 -15.63 17.11
N LEU A 158 -15.63 -16.35 16.52
CA LEU A 158 -15.43 -16.54 15.09
C LEU A 158 -15.96 -17.90 14.64
N HIS A 159 -16.97 -17.89 13.78
CA HIS A 159 -17.62 -19.09 13.29
C HIS A 159 -17.46 -19.18 11.77
N ALA A 160 -16.54 -20.01 11.32
CA ALA A 160 -16.37 -20.32 9.90
C ALA A 160 -17.64 -20.99 9.34
N SER A 161 -18.11 -20.53 8.20
CA SER A 161 -19.22 -21.13 7.45
C SER A 161 -18.69 -22.05 6.35
N CYS A 162 -19.57 -22.81 5.69
CA CYS A 162 -19.20 -23.59 4.50
C CYS A 162 -19.04 -22.74 3.23
N THR A 163 -19.35 -21.45 3.28
CA THR A 163 -19.22 -20.57 2.12
C THR A 163 -17.75 -20.17 1.97
N ASN A 164 -17.18 -20.48 0.81
CA ASN A 164 -15.87 -20.00 0.40
C ASN A 164 -16.01 -19.34 -0.98
N VAL A 165 -15.72 -18.04 -1.06
CA VAL A 165 -15.74 -17.28 -2.30
C VAL A 165 -14.37 -17.33 -2.96
N LYS A 166 -14.38 -17.32 -4.29
CA LYS A 166 -13.14 -17.21 -5.06
C LYS A 166 -12.45 -15.88 -4.79
N GLU A 167 -11.13 -15.89 -4.82
CA GLU A 167 -10.30 -14.74 -4.53
C GLU A 167 -10.58 -13.55 -5.47
N GLU A 168 -10.92 -13.80 -6.73
CA GLU A 168 -11.29 -12.76 -7.71
C GLU A 168 -12.49 -11.90 -7.26
N GLN A 169 -13.36 -12.41 -6.37
CA GLN A 169 -14.47 -11.64 -5.79
C GLN A 169 -14.01 -10.69 -4.67
N LEU A 170 -12.84 -10.94 -4.10
CA LEU A 170 -12.27 -10.20 -2.97
C LEU A 170 -11.25 -9.16 -3.41
N VAL A 171 -10.41 -9.48 -4.39
CA VAL A 171 -9.35 -8.59 -4.88
C VAL A 171 -9.94 -7.27 -5.38
N ARG A 172 -9.30 -6.17 -5.01
CA ARG A 172 -9.60 -4.82 -5.50
C ARG A 172 -8.38 -4.26 -6.23
N LEU A 173 -8.55 -4.01 -7.52
CA LEU A 173 -7.56 -3.25 -8.29
C LEU A 173 -7.61 -1.80 -7.82
N ILE A 174 -6.45 -1.26 -7.45
CA ILE A 174 -6.32 0.11 -6.98
C ILE A 174 -5.02 0.71 -7.50
N ASP A 175 -5.09 1.97 -7.90
CA ASP A 175 -3.89 2.73 -8.23
C ASP A 175 -3.20 3.18 -6.95
N LEU A 176 -1.87 3.18 -6.94
CA LEU A 176 -1.09 3.45 -5.73
C LEU A 176 -1.42 4.84 -5.13
N GLY A 177 -1.67 5.84 -6.00
CA GLY A 177 -2.09 7.18 -5.59
C GLY A 177 -3.51 7.33 -5.01
N GLU A 178 -4.33 6.27 -5.03
CA GLU A 178 -5.70 6.25 -4.48
C GLU A 178 -5.81 5.60 -3.10
N ILE A 179 -4.70 5.11 -2.55
CA ILE A 179 -4.66 4.46 -1.24
C ILE A 179 -5.09 5.43 -0.15
N ASN A 180 -6.03 4.99 0.69
CA ASN A 180 -6.51 5.73 1.86
C ASN A 180 -7.10 4.79 2.92
N ASP A 181 -7.66 5.35 3.99
CA ASP A 181 -8.21 4.59 5.13
C ASP A 181 -9.43 3.73 4.78
N SER A 182 -10.08 3.96 3.63
CA SER A 182 -11.23 3.14 3.20
C SER A 182 -10.83 1.73 2.79
N GLN A 183 -9.57 1.50 2.42
CA GLN A 183 -9.04 0.21 1.97
C GLN A 183 -8.34 -0.60 3.08
N LEU A 184 -8.27 -0.09 4.32
CA LEU A 184 -7.62 -0.81 5.42
C LEU A 184 -8.27 -2.18 5.67
N ASN A 185 -7.42 -3.20 5.89
CA ASN A 185 -7.78 -4.61 6.04
C ASN A 185 -8.49 -5.23 4.82
N THR A 186 -8.33 -4.65 3.63
CA THR A 186 -8.84 -5.23 2.38
C THR A 186 -7.71 -5.79 1.51
N LEU A 187 -8.03 -6.80 0.69
CA LEU A 187 -7.15 -7.39 -0.29
C LEU A 187 -7.11 -6.51 -1.55
N ILE A 188 -5.97 -5.86 -1.75
CA ILE A 188 -5.74 -5.01 -2.91
C ILE A 188 -4.71 -5.63 -3.86
N GLU A 189 -4.80 -5.28 -5.14
CA GLU A 189 -3.78 -5.55 -6.14
C GLU A 189 -3.38 -4.24 -6.81
N LEU A 190 -2.09 -3.93 -6.70
CA LEU A 190 -1.45 -2.82 -7.40
C LEU A 190 -0.93 -3.32 -8.74
N SER A 191 -1.15 -2.56 -9.79
CA SER A 191 -0.62 -2.83 -11.14
C SER A 191 0.43 -1.81 -11.53
N GLU A 192 1.33 -2.18 -12.44
CA GLU A 192 2.38 -1.30 -12.97
C GLU A 192 3.27 -0.70 -11.86
N VAL A 193 3.58 -1.50 -10.84
CA VAL A 193 4.48 -1.13 -9.74
C VAL A 193 5.80 -1.87 -9.84
N GLN A 194 6.83 -1.27 -9.25
CA GLN A 194 8.16 -1.87 -9.11
C GLN A 194 8.74 -1.58 -7.74
N PHE A 195 9.63 -2.43 -7.23
CA PHE A 195 10.39 -2.09 -6.03
C PHE A 195 11.36 -0.95 -6.30
N THR A 196 11.59 -0.06 -5.32
CA THR A 196 12.63 0.98 -5.43
C THR A 196 14.03 0.36 -5.49
N GLU A 197 15.00 1.08 -6.06
CA GLU A 197 16.36 0.57 -6.29
C GLU A 197 17.04 -0.03 -5.06
N PRO A 198 16.93 0.56 -3.84
CA PRO A 198 17.58 0.02 -2.66
C PRO A 198 17.16 -1.42 -2.27
N ALA A 199 16.00 -1.88 -2.74
CA ALA A 199 15.48 -3.20 -2.42
C ALA A 199 15.93 -4.29 -3.41
N ILE A 200 16.22 -3.93 -4.66
CA ILE A 200 16.43 -4.89 -5.75
C ILE A 200 17.67 -5.76 -5.50
N GLY A 201 17.52 -7.07 -5.68
CA GLY A 201 18.62 -8.01 -5.47
C GLY A 201 18.93 -8.27 -3.99
N ARG A 202 18.24 -7.58 -3.07
CA ARG A 202 18.26 -7.85 -1.64
C ARG A 202 17.18 -8.87 -1.29
N HIS A 203 17.13 -9.29 -0.03
CA HIS A 203 16.10 -10.19 0.46
C HIS A 203 14.84 -9.40 0.89
N TYR A 204 13.67 -10.03 0.82
CA TYR A 204 12.43 -9.39 1.31
C TYR A 204 12.52 -9.00 2.79
N TYR A 205 13.27 -9.76 3.58
CA TYR A 205 13.66 -9.42 4.94
C TYR A 205 15.18 -9.41 5.09
N GLU A 206 15.71 -8.40 5.78
CA GLU A 206 17.09 -8.34 6.18
C GLU A 206 17.23 -7.84 7.62
N GLU A 207 18.04 -8.52 8.42
CA GLU A 207 18.33 -8.12 9.81
C GLU A 207 18.92 -6.69 9.90
N THR A 208 19.68 -6.27 8.87
CA THR A 208 20.24 -4.91 8.78
C THR A 208 19.19 -3.84 8.49
N ASN A 209 17.97 -4.23 8.12
CA ASN A 209 16.82 -3.38 7.88
C ASN A 209 15.60 -3.93 8.66
N ASP A 210 15.81 -4.34 9.92
CA ASP A 210 14.74 -4.79 10.82
C ASP A 210 14.04 -3.60 11.48
N VAL A 211 12.75 -3.50 11.20
CA VAL A 211 11.82 -2.54 11.78
C VAL A 211 10.69 -3.32 12.46
N GLY A 212 10.98 -3.80 13.67
CA GLY A 212 10.02 -4.49 14.54
C GLY A 212 9.74 -5.93 14.09
N GLY A 213 10.79 -6.69 13.76
CA GLY A 213 10.69 -8.09 13.31
C GLY A 213 10.29 -8.26 11.85
N ALA A 214 10.48 -7.23 11.03
CA ALA A 214 10.13 -7.19 9.62
C ALA A 214 10.93 -6.12 8.89
N THR A 215 11.01 -6.21 7.57
CA THR A 215 11.64 -5.20 6.71
C THR A 215 10.59 -4.44 5.93
N ASN A 216 10.82 -3.14 5.76
CA ASN A 216 10.02 -2.26 4.93
C ASN A 216 10.83 -1.90 3.68
N TRP A 217 10.39 -2.41 2.53
CA TRP A 217 10.81 -1.91 1.22
C TRP A 217 9.73 -0.97 0.66
N ASN A 218 9.99 -0.28 -0.44
CA ASN A 218 8.99 0.56 -1.09
C ASN A 218 8.67 0.03 -2.49
N LEU A 219 7.38 0.01 -2.81
CA LEU A 219 6.87 -0.05 -4.17
C LEU A 219 6.69 1.37 -4.68
N VAL A 220 6.94 1.58 -5.96
CA VAL A 220 6.73 2.84 -6.67
C VAL A 220 5.97 2.59 -7.97
N ASP A 221 5.04 3.48 -8.30
CA ASP A 221 4.36 3.51 -9.60
C ASP A 221 5.04 4.53 -10.53
N LYS A 222 4.66 4.53 -11.82
CA LYS A 222 5.17 5.51 -12.80
C LYS A 222 4.82 6.97 -12.47
N ASN A 223 3.90 7.19 -11.53
CA ASN A 223 3.44 8.51 -11.11
C ASN A 223 4.22 9.03 -9.89
N GLY A 224 5.17 8.24 -9.36
CA GLY A 224 6.00 8.56 -8.19
C GLY A 224 5.30 8.35 -6.85
N ASN A 225 4.10 7.78 -6.84
CA ASN A 225 3.47 7.39 -5.59
C ASN A 225 4.25 6.19 -5.02
N GLN A 226 4.45 6.17 -3.70
CA GLN A 226 5.13 5.07 -3.02
C GLN A 226 4.28 4.45 -1.92
N LEU A 227 4.45 3.13 -1.72
CA LEU A 227 3.80 2.37 -0.66
C LEU A 227 4.82 1.42 -0.03
N ILE A 228 4.81 1.33 1.30
CA ILE A 228 5.64 0.36 2.01
C ILE A 228 5.17 -1.06 1.70
N PHE A 229 6.07 -1.91 1.23
CA PHE A 229 5.90 -3.35 1.17
C PHE A 229 6.59 -3.98 2.38
N ARG A 230 5.81 -4.53 3.30
CA ARG A 230 6.29 -5.04 4.60
C ARG A 230 6.36 -6.56 4.60
N THR A 231 7.53 -7.09 4.94
CA THR A 231 7.76 -8.54 5.06
C THR A 231 8.34 -8.91 6.41
N SER A 232 7.68 -9.81 7.13
CA SER A 232 8.13 -10.35 8.41
C SER A 232 9.35 -11.24 8.26
N SER A 233 10.21 -11.26 9.29
CA SER A 233 11.29 -12.24 9.42
C SER A 233 10.81 -13.69 9.48
N TYR A 234 9.53 -13.90 9.83
CA TYR A 234 8.89 -15.23 9.88
C TYR A 234 8.26 -15.64 8.55
N ALA A 235 8.22 -14.76 7.54
CA ALA A 235 7.70 -15.11 6.24
C ALA A 235 8.55 -16.23 5.61
N ASP A 236 7.94 -17.25 5.01
CA ASP A 236 8.68 -18.34 4.37
C ASP A 236 9.52 -17.88 3.16
N PHE A 237 9.10 -16.77 2.54
CA PHE A 237 9.79 -16.06 1.46
C PHE A 237 10.67 -14.90 1.95
N SER A 238 10.88 -14.76 3.26
CA SER A 238 11.73 -13.70 3.86
C SER A 238 13.13 -13.64 3.23
N LYS A 239 13.69 -14.81 2.86
CA LYS A 239 15.00 -14.97 2.23
C LYS A 239 14.93 -15.10 0.70
N SER A 240 13.77 -14.90 0.08
CA SER A 240 13.67 -14.78 -1.37
C SER A 240 14.19 -13.40 -1.81
N ILE A 241 14.67 -13.33 -3.05
CA ILE A 241 15.24 -12.11 -3.62
C ILE A 241 14.12 -11.20 -4.12
N VAL A 242 14.22 -9.91 -3.80
CA VAL A 242 13.33 -8.88 -4.33
C VAL A 242 13.60 -8.71 -5.83
N PRO A 243 12.56 -8.88 -6.68
CA PRO A 243 12.71 -8.83 -8.14
C PRO A 243 12.92 -7.39 -8.64
N GLY A 244 13.69 -7.25 -9.73
CA GLY A 244 14.06 -5.93 -10.29
C GLY A 244 13.11 -5.35 -11.33
N GLY A 245 12.11 -6.09 -11.82
CA GLY A 245 11.20 -5.66 -12.89
C GLY A 245 10.05 -4.77 -12.43
N SER A 246 9.04 -4.64 -13.28
CA SER A 246 7.71 -4.11 -12.95
C SER A 246 6.64 -5.21 -12.99
N GLY A 247 5.47 -4.95 -12.42
CA GLY A 247 4.34 -5.86 -12.52
C GLY A 247 3.26 -5.61 -11.49
N LYS A 248 2.73 -6.70 -10.94
CA LYS A 248 1.58 -6.68 -10.03
C LYS A 248 1.96 -7.16 -8.65
N VAL A 249 1.46 -6.47 -7.63
CA VAL A 249 1.67 -6.88 -6.24
C VAL A 249 0.34 -6.87 -5.51
N ARG A 250 0.01 -8.01 -4.90
CA ARG A 250 -1.21 -8.24 -4.14
C ARG A 250 -0.89 -8.33 -2.65
N GLY A 251 -1.80 -7.87 -1.81
CA GLY A 251 -1.64 -7.98 -0.36
C GLY A 251 -2.79 -7.34 0.41
N VAL A 252 -2.74 -7.47 1.73
CA VAL A 252 -3.69 -6.78 2.61
C VAL A 252 -3.11 -5.42 2.98
N LEU A 253 -3.88 -4.35 2.77
CA LEU A 253 -3.47 -3.01 3.17
C LEU A 253 -3.64 -2.85 4.69
N THR A 254 -2.56 -2.46 5.37
CA THR A 254 -2.53 -2.11 6.79
C THR A 254 -1.97 -0.71 6.98
N LYS A 255 -2.04 -0.17 8.21
CA LYS A 255 -1.48 1.14 8.53
C LYS A 255 -0.83 1.14 9.90
N TYR A 256 0.32 1.79 10.02
CA TYR A 256 1.04 2.00 11.27
C TYR A 256 1.33 3.48 11.43
N ALA A 257 0.74 4.10 12.45
CA ALA A 257 0.66 5.55 12.57
C ALA A 257 0.06 6.18 11.30
N THR A 258 0.86 6.89 10.53
CA THR A 258 0.47 7.49 9.24
C THR A 258 0.80 6.61 8.05
N ASP A 259 1.69 5.62 8.21
CA ASP A 259 2.27 4.90 7.09
C ASP A 259 1.37 3.74 6.65
N TYR A 260 0.92 3.79 5.40
CA TYR A 260 0.28 2.65 4.76
C TYR A 260 1.31 1.57 4.40
N GLN A 261 0.94 0.32 4.62
CA GLN A 261 1.79 -0.84 4.44
C GLN A 261 1.01 -1.94 3.70
N LEU A 262 1.59 -2.51 2.66
CA LEU A 262 1.08 -3.69 2.00
C LEU A 262 1.78 -4.92 2.55
N VAL A 263 1.01 -5.88 3.04
CA VAL A 263 1.51 -7.16 3.53
C VAL A 263 1.04 -8.25 2.57
N ALA A 264 1.97 -8.82 1.79
CA ALA A 264 1.67 -9.97 0.93
C ALA A 264 1.38 -11.21 1.77
N ARG A 265 0.50 -12.10 1.31
CA ARG A 265 0.17 -13.32 2.06
C ARG A 265 1.16 -14.43 1.79
N LYS A 266 1.78 -14.42 0.62
CA LYS A 266 2.74 -15.41 0.10
C LYS A 266 3.56 -14.77 -1.02
N GLU A 267 4.69 -15.36 -1.40
CA GLU A 267 5.55 -14.83 -2.47
C GLU A 267 4.82 -14.72 -3.82
N ALA A 268 3.92 -15.66 -4.13
CA ALA A 268 3.15 -15.67 -5.38
C ALA A 268 2.18 -14.48 -5.53
N ASP A 269 1.95 -13.70 -4.46
CA ASP A 269 1.23 -12.43 -4.55
C ASP A 269 2.12 -11.31 -5.16
N VAL A 270 3.43 -11.54 -5.33
CA VAL A 270 4.39 -10.63 -5.98
C VAL A 270 4.71 -11.15 -7.38
N GLN A 271 4.10 -10.55 -8.40
CA GLN A 271 4.24 -10.93 -9.81
C GLN A 271 4.96 -9.84 -10.60
N ILE A 272 6.29 -9.82 -10.47
CA ILE A 272 7.16 -8.83 -11.11
C ILE A 272 7.92 -9.52 -12.26
N ALA A 273 7.37 -9.44 -13.46
CA ALA A 273 7.90 -10.08 -14.66
C ALA A 273 8.04 -9.12 -15.87
N GLY A 274 7.56 -7.89 -15.74
CA GLY A 274 7.66 -6.85 -16.76
C GLY A 274 9.02 -6.14 -16.76
N THR A 275 9.29 -5.40 -17.84
CA THR A 275 10.46 -4.53 -17.93
C THR A 275 10.38 -3.45 -16.86
N ARG A 276 11.49 -3.26 -16.13
CA ARG A 276 11.60 -2.17 -15.16
C ARG A 276 11.50 -0.83 -15.89
N ASN A 277 10.72 0.09 -15.34
CA ASN A 277 10.72 1.47 -15.78
C ASN A 277 11.90 2.20 -15.12
N ILE A 278 12.97 2.48 -15.89
CA ILE A 278 14.17 3.15 -15.38
C ILE A 278 14.12 4.61 -15.83
N PRO A 279 14.12 5.57 -14.90
CA PRO A 279 14.15 6.98 -15.25
C PRO A 279 15.50 7.34 -15.91
N PHE A 280 15.46 8.08 -17.02
CA PHE A 280 16.67 8.57 -17.69
C PHE A 280 17.18 9.88 -17.08
N PHE A 281 16.37 10.53 -16.25
CA PHE A 281 16.76 11.66 -15.40
C PHE A 281 16.27 11.41 -13.97
N VAL A 282 17.15 11.59 -12.98
CA VAL A 282 16.84 11.43 -11.55
C VAL A 282 17.56 12.50 -10.73
N GLU A 283 16.82 13.09 -9.80
CA GLU A 283 17.34 13.81 -8.64
C GLU A 283 16.56 13.39 -7.39
N ASP A 284 17.23 12.70 -6.48
CA ASP A 284 16.68 12.19 -5.21
C ASP A 284 17.10 13.06 -4.00
N PHE A 285 17.89 14.12 -4.22
CA PHE A 285 18.40 15.01 -3.19
C PHE A 285 19.17 14.31 -2.06
N GLN A 286 19.60 13.06 -2.23
CA GLN A 286 20.24 12.31 -1.15
C GLN A 286 21.63 12.86 -0.78
N THR A 287 22.22 13.66 -1.65
CA THR A 287 23.52 14.30 -1.44
C THR A 287 23.45 15.71 -0.85
N VAL A 288 22.25 16.21 -0.50
CA VAL A 288 22.12 17.55 0.08
C VAL A 288 22.71 17.64 1.49
N THR A 289 23.00 18.85 1.94
CA THR A 289 23.43 19.11 3.32
C THR A 289 22.33 19.88 4.06
N HIS A 290 21.85 19.31 5.17
CA HIS A 290 20.73 19.85 5.95
C HIS A 290 20.93 21.32 6.34
N GLY A 291 19.92 22.17 6.09
CA GLY A 291 19.86 23.57 6.50
C GLY A 291 20.72 24.53 5.67
N THR A 292 21.47 24.02 4.69
CA THR A 292 22.33 24.82 3.81
C THR A 292 21.61 25.19 2.52
N ASN A 293 22.02 26.28 1.87
CA ASN A 293 21.48 26.65 0.57
C ASN A 293 21.71 25.51 -0.43
N LEU A 294 20.64 25.10 -1.10
CA LEU A 294 20.68 24.00 -2.04
C LEU A 294 21.59 24.36 -3.21
N SER A 295 22.60 23.51 -3.44
CA SER A 295 23.61 23.67 -4.48
C SER A 295 23.97 22.29 -5.03
N LEU A 296 23.39 21.93 -6.17
CA LEU A 296 23.59 20.66 -6.84
C LEU A 296 24.16 20.89 -8.25
N PRO A 297 24.98 19.98 -8.80
CA PRO A 297 25.52 20.13 -10.15
C PRO A 297 24.45 20.41 -11.21
N GLY A 298 24.57 21.54 -11.89
CA GLY A 298 23.68 21.95 -12.99
C GLY A 298 22.31 22.52 -12.57
N TRP A 299 21.92 22.40 -11.29
CA TRP A 299 20.69 23.01 -10.78
C TRP A 299 20.87 24.52 -10.53
N SER A 300 19.86 25.31 -10.87
CA SER A 300 19.82 26.75 -10.55
C SER A 300 18.89 27.00 -9.36
N ASN A 301 19.31 27.83 -8.41
CA ASN A 301 18.52 28.23 -7.24
C ASN A 301 18.44 29.76 -7.17
N ILE A 302 17.40 30.35 -7.77
CA ILE A 302 17.35 31.76 -8.17
C ILE A 302 16.22 32.50 -7.47
N ILE A 303 16.57 33.62 -6.84
CA ILE A 303 15.61 34.58 -6.28
C ILE A 303 15.14 35.51 -7.40
N GLN A 304 13.85 35.43 -7.75
CA GLN A 304 13.21 36.44 -8.62
C GLN A 304 12.82 37.70 -7.83
N ALA A 305 12.33 37.50 -6.60
CA ALA A 305 11.99 38.55 -5.65
C ALA A 305 12.16 38.02 -4.22
N GLY A 306 12.51 38.88 -3.27
CA GLY A 306 12.74 38.48 -1.87
C GLY A 306 14.23 38.35 -1.53
N ALA A 307 14.58 37.41 -0.66
CA ALA A 307 15.91 37.33 -0.05
C ALA A 307 16.45 35.93 0.24
N ILE A 308 15.62 34.87 0.19
CA ILE A 308 16.04 33.52 0.57
C ILE A 308 15.81 32.52 -0.57
N VAL A 309 16.58 31.45 -0.54
CA VAL A 309 16.65 30.39 -1.55
C VAL A 309 16.19 29.03 -0.98
N TRP A 310 15.99 28.06 -1.86
CA TRP A 310 15.80 26.66 -1.46
C TRP A 310 17.01 26.15 -0.68
N LYS A 311 16.75 25.26 0.27
CA LYS A 311 17.74 24.62 1.13
C LYS A 311 17.68 23.10 0.99
N GLY A 312 18.74 22.43 1.39
CA GLY A 312 18.69 20.98 1.62
C GLY A 312 18.00 20.68 2.95
N GLY A 313 17.02 19.77 2.93
CA GLY A 313 16.45 19.15 4.11
C GLY A 313 16.87 17.69 4.22
N ILE A 314 16.93 17.17 5.44
CA ILE A 314 17.22 15.76 5.74
C ILE A 314 16.31 15.34 6.89
N ASN A 315 15.50 14.31 6.68
CA ASN A 315 14.74 13.65 7.74
C ASN A 315 15.14 12.18 7.81
N ALA A 316 15.68 11.76 8.95
CA ALA A 316 16.35 10.47 9.13
C ALA A 316 17.41 10.24 8.04
N THR A 317 17.10 9.43 7.03
CA THR A 317 17.98 9.11 5.89
C THR A 317 17.51 9.73 4.57
N ASN A 318 16.34 10.38 4.53
CA ASN A 318 15.77 10.96 3.31
C ASN A 318 16.26 12.40 3.13
N GLY A 319 16.95 12.67 2.03
CA GLY A 319 17.28 14.03 1.60
C GLY A 319 16.14 14.63 0.77
N TYR A 320 15.99 15.95 0.76
CA TYR A 320 14.99 16.64 -0.09
C TYR A 320 15.37 18.10 -0.29
N ALA A 321 14.80 18.73 -1.32
CA ALA A 321 14.81 20.18 -1.44
C ALA A 321 13.69 20.78 -0.60
N GLU A 322 14.00 21.79 0.22
CA GLU A 322 13.06 22.43 1.12
C GLU A 322 13.06 23.94 0.92
N PHE A 323 11.87 24.53 0.84
CA PHE A 323 11.70 25.97 0.98
C PHE A 323 10.79 26.29 2.14
N VAL A 324 11.32 26.95 3.17
CA VAL A 324 10.58 27.38 4.36
C VAL A 324 10.69 28.89 4.49
N ILE A 325 9.56 29.60 4.55
CA ILE A 325 9.53 31.05 4.76
C ILE A 325 9.08 31.45 6.16
N SER A 326 8.40 30.55 6.88
CA SER A 326 7.88 30.79 8.24
C SER A 326 9.01 31.24 9.17
N GLY A 327 8.71 32.24 10.01
CA GLY A 327 9.68 32.82 10.95
C GLY A 327 10.69 33.81 10.34
N THR A 328 10.64 34.07 9.02
CA THR A 328 11.48 35.10 8.39
C THR A 328 10.80 36.47 8.39
N LYS A 329 11.53 37.55 8.05
CA LYS A 329 10.97 38.91 7.92
C LYS A 329 10.78 39.35 6.46
N VAL A 330 10.87 38.41 5.52
CA VAL A 330 10.77 38.64 4.08
C VAL A 330 9.32 38.97 3.73
N VAL A 331 9.07 40.12 3.11
CA VAL A 331 7.71 40.60 2.79
C VAL A 331 7.04 39.70 1.77
N SER A 332 7.78 39.27 0.76
CA SER A 332 7.38 38.30 -0.25
C SER A 332 8.64 37.69 -0.85
N ASN A 333 8.60 36.39 -1.13
CA ASN A 333 9.66 35.68 -1.82
C ASN A 333 9.09 34.95 -3.03
N ILE A 334 9.72 35.12 -4.18
CA ILE A 334 9.49 34.35 -5.40
C ILE A 334 10.84 33.76 -5.77
N VAL A 335 10.95 32.43 -5.67
CA VAL A 335 12.21 31.70 -5.88
C VAL A 335 11.98 30.52 -6.80
N TRP A 336 13.00 30.19 -7.58
CA TRP A 336 13.01 29.12 -8.56
C TRP A 336 14.11 28.13 -8.25
N LEU A 337 13.75 26.85 -8.21
CA LEU A 337 14.68 25.73 -8.30
C LEU A 337 14.52 25.10 -9.68
N ILE A 338 15.57 25.11 -10.50
CA ILE A 338 15.49 24.74 -11.92
C ILE A 338 16.49 23.62 -12.19
N SER A 339 16.02 22.54 -12.82
CA SER A 339 16.84 21.39 -13.17
C SER A 339 17.96 21.77 -14.17
N PRO A 340 18.99 20.92 -14.33
CA PRO A 340 19.84 20.94 -15.51
C PRO A 340 19.02 20.78 -16.81
N LYS A 341 19.68 20.96 -17.96
CA LYS A 341 19.08 20.65 -19.25
C LYS A 341 18.90 19.14 -19.41
N ILE A 342 17.69 18.73 -19.73
CA ILE A 342 17.28 17.34 -19.93
C ILE A 342 16.99 17.13 -21.40
N ASP A 343 17.58 16.10 -21.99
CA ASP A 343 17.49 15.82 -23.42
C ASP A 343 16.28 14.92 -23.71
N MET A 344 15.27 15.47 -24.38
CA MET A 344 14.00 14.80 -24.70
C MET A 344 14.05 14.08 -26.05
N ASP A 345 15.16 14.16 -26.80
CA ASP A 345 15.29 13.48 -28.09
C ASP A 345 15.84 12.04 -27.95
N VAL A 346 16.13 11.60 -26.73
CA VAL A 346 16.72 10.29 -26.43
C VAL A 346 15.65 9.20 -26.27
N HIS A 347 14.45 9.59 -25.88
CA HIS A 347 13.33 8.71 -25.56
C HIS A 347 12.07 9.11 -26.33
N THR A 348 10.97 8.41 -26.05
CA THR A 348 9.62 8.85 -26.44
C THR A 348 8.66 8.64 -25.28
N ASN A 349 7.44 9.19 -25.38
CA ASN A 349 6.39 9.04 -24.37
C ASN A 349 6.82 9.49 -22.96
N GLU A 350 7.59 10.57 -22.90
CA GLU A 350 8.24 11.00 -21.68
C GLU A 350 7.24 11.42 -20.63
N THR A 351 7.50 10.99 -19.40
CA THR A 351 6.65 11.31 -18.26
C THR A 351 7.50 11.83 -17.11
N LEU A 352 7.17 13.02 -16.62
CA LEU A 352 7.72 13.56 -15.38
C LEU A 352 6.92 13.04 -14.19
N SER A 353 7.65 12.71 -13.13
CA SER A 353 7.12 12.45 -11.80
C SER A 353 8.04 13.08 -10.75
N PHE A 354 7.45 13.53 -9.64
CA PHE A 354 8.16 13.94 -8.44
C PHE A 354 7.26 13.78 -7.22
N ARG A 355 7.82 13.87 -6.02
CA ARG A 355 7.05 13.91 -4.76
C ARG A 355 7.13 15.29 -4.13
N THR A 356 6.03 15.71 -3.51
CA THR A 356 5.99 16.96 -2.74
C THR A 356 5.32 16.77 -1.40
N ALA A 357 5.80 17.48 -0.39
CA ALA A 357 5.16 17.59 0.92
C ALA A 357 5.02 19.05 1.31
N GLN A 358 4.19 19.32 2.31
CA GLN A 358 4.06 20.65 2.91
C GLN A 358 4.15 20.55 4.41
N HIS A 359 4.49 21.67 5.07
CA HIS A 359 4.18 21.86 6.47
C HIS A 359 3.92 23.33 6.76
N HIS A 360 3.14 23.61 7.81
CA HIS A 360 2.83 24.97 8.24
C HIS A 360 2.12 25.83 7.17
N LEU A 361 1.43 25.24 6.19
CA LEU A 361 0.51 26.01 5.35
C LEU A 361 -0.75 26.38 6.14
N ASP A 362 -1.02 27.69 6.23
CA ASP A 362 -2.21 28.22 6.88
C ASP A 362 -3.42 28.35 5.93
N VAL A 363 -3.19 28.53 4.62
CA VAL A 363 -4.23 28.68 3.61
C VAL A 363 -3.77 28.22 2.23
N ASP A 364 -4.70 27.66 1.45
CA ASP A 364 -4.49 27.43 0.02
C ASP A 364 -4.64 28.74 -0.75
N SER A 365 -3.54 29.26 -1.30
CA SER A 365 -3.53 30.56 -1.99
C SER A 365 -2.50 30.60 -3.13
N PRO A 366 -2.80 31.25 -4.27
CA PRO A 366 -1.80 31.49 -5.32
C PRO A 366 -0.66 32.41 -4.86
N LEU A 367 -0.78 33.03 -3.68
CA LEU A 367 0.28 33.83 -3.06
C LEU A 367 1.10 33.04 -2.03
N ASN A 368 0.79 31.76 -1.81
CA ASN A 368 1.52 30.82 -0.98
C ASN A 368 1.45 29.41 -1.60
N THR A 369 2.27 29.17 -2.61
CA THR A 369 2.12 27.99 -3.48
C THR A 369 3.44 27.53 -4.07
N LEU A 370 3.45 26.25 -4.48
CA LEU A 370 4.47 25.64 -5.31
C LEU A 370 3.90 25.43 -6.72
N GLU A 371 4.46 26.14 -7.70
CA GLU A 371 4.11 26.01 -9.11
C GLU A 371 5.22 25.24 -9.86
N VAL A 372 4.84 24.45 -10.85
CA VAL A 372 5.78 23.70 -11.69
C VAL A 372 5.71 24.19 -13.13
N TYR A 373 6.88 24.33 -13.75
CA TYR A 373 7.00 24.81 -15.12
C TYR A 373 8.01 24.01 -15.91
N VAL A 374 7.89 24.09 -17.23
CA VAL A 374 8.90 23.65 -18.20
C VAL A 374 9.31 24.80 -19.10
N SER A 375 10.59 24.83 -19.45
CA SER A 375 11.15 25.77 -20.41
C SER A 375 12.04 25.07 -21.42
N THR A 376 11.96 25.49 -22.69
CA THR A 376 12.82 25.03 -23.80
C THR A 376 13.93 26.03 -24.14
N ASN A 377 13.94 27.21 -23.50
CA ASN A 377 14.85 28.31 -23.84
C ASN A 377 15.54 28.96 -22.63
N TYR A 378 15.48 28.34 -21.46
CA TYR A 378 16.22 28.81 -20.29
C TYR A 378 17.73 28.73 -20.52
N ASP A 379 18.42 29.83 -20.24
CA ASP A 379 19.85 30.03 -20.51
C ASP A 379 20.76 29.55 -19.38
N GLY A 380 20.19 29.15 -18.23
CA GLY A 380 20.94 28.76 -17.04
C GLY A 380 21.20 29.90 -16.05
N ALA A 381 20.71 31.12 -16.31
CA ALA A 381 20.99 32.27 -15.47
C ALA A 381 19.78 33.17 -15.17
N ASN A 382 18.95 33.51 -16.16
CA ASN A 382 17.90 34.52 -15.98
C ASN A 382 16.49 33.98 -16.22
N VAL A 383 15.72 33.87 -15.14
CA VAL A 383 14.35 33.37 -15.19
C VAL A 383 13.38 34.29 -15.96
N LYS A 384 13.71 35.58 -16.15
CA LYS A 384 12.82 36.55 -16.80
C LYS A 384 12.92 36.55 -18.33
N THR A 385 14.00 36.02 -18.89
CA THR A 385 14.23 35.96 -20.35
C THR A 385 13.73 34.65 -20.94
N ALA A 386 13.58 33.61 -20.11
CA ALA A 386 13.01 32.34 -20.51
C ALA A 386 11.48 32.40 -20.62
N THR A 387 10.94 31.51 -21.45
CA THR A 387 9.51 31.22 -21.55
C THR A 387 9.20 30.03 -20.67
N TRP A 388 8.22 30.19 -19.77
CA TRP A 388 7.81 29.16 -18.81
C TRP A 388 6.39 28.71 -19.13
N ILE A 389 6.24 27.43 -19.42
CA ILE A 389 4.94 26.80 -19.67
C ILE A 389 4.53 26.07 -18.38
N PRO A 390 3.35 26.39 -17.79
CA PRO A 390 2.92 25.76 -16.56
C PRO A 390 2.63 24.28 -16.78
N ILE A 391 3.03 23.46 -15.80
CA ILE A 391 2.73 22.04 -15.71
C ILE A 391 1.65 21.85 -14.63
N SER A 392 0.59 21.11 -14.97
CA SER A 392 -0.40 20.70 -13.98
C SER A 392 0.15 19.50 -13.22
N ALA A 393 0.31 19.65 -11.90
CA ALA A 393 0.76 18.60 -11.00
C ALA A 393 -0.11 18.57 -9.75
N LYS A 394 -0.21 17.39 -9.12
CA LYS A 394 -0.79 17.27 -7.78
C LYS A 394 0.20 17.84 -6.77
N ILE A 395 -0.17 18.93 -6.10
CA ILE A 395 0.62 19.62 -5.07
C ILE A 395 -0.15 19.54 -3.75
N PRO A 396 0.53 19.34 -2.60
CA PRO A 396 -0.12 19.28 -1.30
C PRO A 396 -0.80 20.61 -0.98
N THR A 397 -1.96 20.50 -0.34
CA THR A 397 -2.79 21.61 0.13
C THR A 397 -2.67 21.77 1.64
N GLN A 398 -3.29 22.80 2.21
CA GLN A 398 -3.43 22.99 3.65
C GLN A 398 -4.03 21.75 4.36
N ALA A 399 -4.90 21.01 3.67
CA ALA A 399 -5.53 19.80 4.20
C ALA A 399 -4.62 18.55 4.15
N SER A 400 -3.49 18.62 3.44
CA SER A 400 -2.54 17.50 3.36
C SER A 400 -1.77 17.36 4.67
N THR A 401 -1.50 16.13 5.12
CA THR A 401 -0.73 15.88 6.35
C THR A 401 0.66 16.49 6.23
N TRP A 402 1.15 17.07 7.33
CA TRP A 402 2.47 17.69 7.34
C TRP A 402 3.58 16.67 7.13
N ASN A 403 4.54 17.02 6.29
CA ASN A 403 5.70 16.21 5.92
C ASN A 403 5.35 14.87 5.24
N GLU A 404 4.09 14.64 4.87
CA GLU A 404 3.68 13.49 4.07
C GLU A 404 3.92 13.80 2.60
N PHE A 405 4.82 13.04 1.98
CA PHE A 405 5.09 13.14 0.56
C PHE A 405 3.97 12.51 -0.27
N ILE A 406 3.42 13.29 -1.19
CA ILE A 406 2.47 12.82 -2.21
C ILE A 406 3.12 12.88 -3.59
N GLY A 407 2.81 11.91 -4.45
CA GLY A 407 3.26 11.93 -5.85
C GLY A 407 2.55 13.00 -6.67
N SER A 408 3.27 13.57 -7.64
CA SER A 408 2.78 14.60 -8.57
C SER A 408 1.68 14.11 -9.51
N GLY A 409 1.53 12.78 -9.67
CA GLY A 409 0.88 12.19 -10.83
C GLY A 409 1.87 11.99 -11.99
N ALA A 410 1.48 11.22 -13.01
CA ALA A 410 2.20 11.19 -14.28
C ALA A 410 1.93 12.47 -15.07
N ILE A 411 2.98 13.25 -15.30
CA ILE A 411 2.94 14.46 -16.10
C ILE A 411 3.49 14.13 -17.48
N ASP A 412 2.62 14.19 -18.49
CA ASP A 412 3.01 13.95 -19.88
C ASP A 412 3.93 15.07 -20.38
N LEU A 413 5.13 14.68 -20.83
CA LEU A 413 6.13 15.53 -21.47
C LEU A 413 6.40 15.14 -22.93
N SER A 414 5.65 14.19 -23.50
CA SER A 414 5.87 13.65 -24.86
C SER A 414 5.76 14.70 -25.99
N ALA A 415 5.18 15.86 -25.71
CA ALA A 415 5.07 16.97 -26.67
C ALA A 415 6.37 17.81 -26.76
N TYR A 416 7.32 17.64 -25.83
CA TYR A 416 8.56 18.40 -25.81
C TYR A 416 9.65 17.67 -26.61
N THR A 417 10.50 18.45 -27.27
CA THR A 417 11.67 17.96 -28.04
C THR A 417 12.88 18.83 -27.70
N GLY A 418 14.07 18.34 -28.02
CA GLY A 418 15.33 18.98 -27.68
C GLY A 418 15.56 19.03 -26.17
N LYS A 419 16.22 20.11 -25.71
CA LYS A 419 16.61 20.25 -24.31
C LYS A 419 15.64 21.11 -23.53
N ILE A 420 15.09 20.55 -22.46
CA ILE A 420 14.18 21.25 -21.55
C ILE A 420 14.78 21.43 -20.16
N ASN A 421 14.18 22.32 -19.38
CA ASN A 421 14.40 22.46 -17.95
C ASN A 421 13.05 22.35 -17.23
N ILE A 422 13.00 21.62 -16.12
CA ILE A 422 11.87 21.59 -15.19
C ILE A 422 12.16 22.58 -14.06
N ALA A 423 11.17 23.36 -13.66
CA ALA A 423 11.32 24.35 -12.61
C ALA A 423 10.23 24.25 -11.54
N PHE A 424 10.66 24.32 -10.29
CA PHE A 424 9.83 24.42 -9.10
C PHE A 424 9.91 25.84 -8.58
N LYS A 425 8.79 26.55 -8.63
CA LYS A 425 8.71 27.96 -8.24
C LYS A 425 7.86 28.08 -6.99
N TYR A 426 8.46 28.60 -5.93
CA TYR A 426 7.74 28.92 -4.70
C TYR A 426 7.39 30.41 -4.66
N ILE A 427 6.17 30.71 -4.19
CA ILE A 427 5.70 32.06 -3.87
C ILE A 427 5.20 32.02 -2.43
N GLY A 428 5.58 33.00 -1.60
CA GLY A 428 5.08 33.12 -0.22
C GLY A 428 5.54 34.38 0.49
N SER A 429 5.21 34.50 1.77
CA SER A 429 5.59 35.64 2.61
C SER A 429 5.96 35.20 4.03
N GLY A 430 7.05 35.73 4.60
CA GLY A 430 7.41 35.50 6.01
C GLY A 430 6.77 36.51 6.98
N ARG A 431 6.23 37.64 6.50
CA ARG A 431 5.59 38.66 7.36
C ARG A 431 4.09 38.45 7.54
N ASN A 432 3.41 38.08 6.46
CA ASN A 432 2.02 37.67 6.50
C ASN A 432 1.97 36.19 6.89
N LEU A 433 1.58 35.91 8.14
CA LEU A 433 1.54 34.56 8.69
C LEU A 433 0.61 33.66 7.87
N ALA A 434 -0.52 34.19 7.39
CA ALA A 434 -1.44 33.43 6.54
C ALA A 434 -0.84 33.01 5.18
N LEU A 435 0.30 33.58 4.77
CA LEU A 435 0.97 33.25 3.50
C LEU A 435 2.37 32.65 3.76
N ASP A 436 2.60 32.13 4.96
CA ASP A 436 3.82 31.42 5.32
C ASP A 436 3.65 29.90 5.20
N GLY A 437 4.72 29.16 5.44
CA GLY A 437 4.75 27.71 5.39
C GLY A 437 5.98 27.20 4.68
N ALA A 438 5.90 25.93 4.28
CA ALA A 438 6.95 25.27 3.53
C ALA A 438 6.41 24.29 2.50
N PHE A 439 7.21 24.12 1.44
CA PHE A 439 7.09 23.00 0.52
C PHE A 439 8.41 22.27 0.41
N LEU A 440 8.31 20.96 0.29
CA LEU A 440 9.41 20.03 0.09
C LEU A 440 9.24 19.40 -1.29
N VAL A 441 10.34 19.20 -2.02
CA VAL A 441 10.39 18.53 -3.32
C VAL A 441 11.41 17.40 -3.23
N ASP A 442 11.03 16.23 -3.73
CA ASP A 442 11.84 15.02 -3.67
C ASP A 442 11.59 14.12 -4.91
N ASP A 443 12.49 13.19 -5.19
CA ASP A 443 12.42 12.19 -6.27
C ASP A 443 12.00 12.75 -7.65
N VAL A 444 12.68 13.79 -8.16
CA VAL A 444 12.40 14.34 -9.49
C VAL A 444 12.91 13.38 -10.56
N GLN A 445 11.99 12.75 -11.28
CA GLN A 445 12.27 11.66 -12.20
C GLN A 445 11.60 11.90 -13.56
N ILE A 446 12.32 11.60 -14.65
CA ILE A 446 11.73 11.55 -15.99
C ILE A 446 11.98 10.18 -16.58
N TYR A 447 10.88 9.57 -17.03
CA TYR A 447 10.82 8.27 -17.69
C TYR A 447 10.54 8.46 -19.17
N GLY A 448 10.91 7.47 -19.98
CA GLY A 448 10.59 7.41 -21.41
C GLY A 448 10.86 6.01 -21.95
N ASP A 449 10.25 5.69 -23.08
CA ASP A 449 10.33 4.38 -23.75
C ASP A 449 11.66 4.15 -24.49
#